data_AF-E2CAQ6-F1
#
_entry.id   AF-E2CAQ6-F1
#
_cell.length_a   1.000
_cell.length_b   1.000
_cell.length_c   1.000
_cell.angle_alpha   90.00
_cell.angle_beta   90.00
_cell.angle_gamma   90.00
#
_symmetry.space_group_name_H-M   'P 1'
#
loop_
_entity.id
_entity.type
_entity.pdbx_description
1 polymer ?
#
loop_
_entity_poly.entity_id
_entity_poly.type
_entity_poly.pdbx_seq_one_letter_code
_entity_poly.pdbx_strand_id
1 'polypeptide(L)' 'MVTVRKSLTSLDEFLAAIDGYEHLDSQVLIAFLLEHYTLDLDLIPEFVAKLTQLTSATPVLAEHQSIAA' A
#
# COMPACT_ATOMS: atom_id res chain seq x y z
N MET A 1 15.54 3.95 26.41
CA MET A 1 14.08 3.72 26.33
C MET A 1 13.87 2.60 25.34
N VAL A 2 13.14 1.56 25.71
CA VAL A 2 12.85 0.44 24.79
C VAL A 2 11.69 0.92 23.92
N THR A 3 11.97 1.31 22.67
CA THR A 3 10.92 1.71 21.73
C THR A 3 10.17 0.44 21.36
N VAL A 4 9.00 0.24 21.99
CA VAL A 4 8.14 -0.90 21.67
C VAL A 4 7.64 -0.68 20.24
N ARG A 5 8.16 -1.46 19.29
CA ARG A 5 7.67 -1.44 17.92
C ARG A 5 6.22 -1.91 17.95
N LYS A 6 5.30 -1.07 17.47
CA LYS A 6 3.88 -1.42 17.41
C LYS A 6 3.73 -2.59 16.42
N SER A 7 3.09 -3.66 16.87
CA SER A 7 2.77 -4.81 16.03
C SER A 7 1.48 -4.52 15.27
N LEU A 8 1.56 -4.49 13.95
CA LEU A 8 0.41 -4.34 13.08
C LEU A 8 -0.13 -5.74 12.81
N THR A 9 -1.31 -6.02 13.32
CA THR A 9 -1.96 -7.34 13.25
C THR A 9 -3.26 -7.32 12.45
N SER A 10 -3.58 -6.17 11.85
CA SER A 10 -4.78 -5.97 11.06
C SER A 10 -4.49 -5.07 9.87
N LEU A 11 -5.15 -5.33 8.76
CA LEU A 11 -4.94 -4.60 7.50
C LEU A 11 -5.27 -3.10 7.63
N ASP A 12 -6.22 -2.76 8.50
CA ASP A 12 -6.56 -1.38 8.84
C ASP A 12 -5.38 -0.64 9.50
N GLU A 13 -4.60 -1.34 10.34
CA GLU A 13 -3.41 -0.76 10.95
C GLU A 13 -2.28 -0.56 9.93
N PHE A 14 -2.19 -1.42 8.91
CA PHE A 14 -1.22 -1.28 7.83
C PHE A 14 -1.54 -0.03 7.02
N LEU A 15 -2.82 0.13 6.63
CA LEU A 15 -3.30 1.30 5.91
C LEU A 15 -3.13 2.58 6.73
N ALA A 16 -3.44 2.55 8.03
CA ALA A 16 -3.22 3.70 8.91
C ALA A 16 -1.74 4.06 9.07
N ALA A 17 -0.83 3.09 9.01
CA ALA A 17 0.61 3.31 9.09
C ALA A 17 1.21 3.87 7.79
N ILE A 18 0.53 3.70 6.66
CA ILE A 18 0.92 4.23 5.35
C ILE A 18 -0.05 5.30 4.83
N ASP A 19 -0.92 5.83 5.70
CA ASP A 19 -1.91 6.85 5.35
C ASP A 19 -1.21 8.05 4.71
N GLY A 20 -1.65 8.41 3.49
CA GLY A 20 -1.02 9.45 2.67
C GLY A 20 0.15 8.99 1.79
N TYR A 21 0.64 7.75 1.93
CA TYR A 21 1.68 7.13 1.08
C TYR A 21 1.15 6.04 0.15
N GLU A 22 -0.17 5.86 0.07
CA GLU A 22 -0.86 4.80 -0.68
C GLU A 22 -0.54 4.74 -2.18
N HIS A 23 0.00 5.84 -2.72
CA HIS A 23 0.41 5.99 -4.11
C HIS A 23 1.83 5.46 -4.39
N LEU A 24 2.59 5.08 -3.36
CA LEU A 24 3.92 4.51 -3.51
C LEU A 24 3.87 3.02 -3.84
N ASP A 25 4.98 2.49 -4.36
CA ASP A 25 5.10 1.07 -4.68
C ASP A 25 4.92 0.21 -3.42
N SER A 26 4.10 -0.83 -3.55
CA SER A 26 3.82 -1.78 -2.47
C SER A 26 5.09 -2.36 -1.82
N GLN A 27 6.16 -2.58 -2.59
CA GLN A 27 7.43 -3.08 -2.04
C GLN A 27 8.12 -2.06 -1.14
N VAL A 28 8.04 -0.77 -1.48
CA VAL A 28 8.62 0.32 -0.67
C VAL A 28 7.86 0.46 0.64
N LEU A 29 6.53 0.39 0.58
CA LEU A 29 5.66 0.47 1.75
C LEU A 29 5.89 -0.73 2.69
N ILE A 30 6.01 -1.94 2.16
CA ILE A 30 6.32 -3.14 2.95
C ILE A 30 7.69 -3.01 3.63
N ALA A 31 8.72 -2.55 2.91
CA ALA A 31 10.05 -2.36 3.47
C ALA A 31 10.06 -1.33 4.62
N PHE A 32 9.38 -0.20 4.43
CA PHE A 32 9.20 0.82 5.47
C PHE A 32 8.47 0.25 6.70
N LEU A 33 7.37 -0.45 6.47
CA LEU A 33 6.59 -1.08 7.52
C LEU A 33 7.46 -2.08 8.30
N LEU A 34 8.24 -2.94 7.64
CA LEU A 34 9.11 -3.94 8.30
C LEU A 34 10.24 -3.31 9.11
N GLU A 35 10.71 -2.13 8.72
CA GLU A 35 11.78 -1.41 9.42
C GLU A 35 11.26 -0.72 10.70
N HIS A 36 10.05 -0.16 10.65
CA HIS A 36 9.46 0.64 11.72
C HIS A 36 8.48 -0.14 12.63
N TYR A 37 7.86 -1.20 12.12
CA TYR A 37 6.79 -1.96 12.76
C TYR A 37 7.03 -3.47 12.69
N THR A 38 6.29 -4.23 13.48
CA THR A 38 6.24 -5.68 13.36
C THR A 38 5.00 -6.05 12.55
N LEU A 39 5.18 -6.61 11.34
CA LEU A 39 4.08 -6.98 10.46
C LEU A 39 3.73 -8.45 10.59
N ASP A 40 2.44 -8.71 10.45
CA ASP A 40 1.96 -10.04 10.14
C ASP A 40 2.19 -10.38 8.66
N LEU A 41 3.01 -11.41 8.39
CA LEU A 41 3.37 -11.84 7.04
C LEU A 41 2.19 -12.47 6.28
N ASP A 42 1.19 -12.98 6.99
CA ASP A 42 -0.02 -13.60 6.40
C ASP A 42 -0.91 -12.52 5.77
N LEU A 43 -0.88 -11.29 6.31
CA LEU A 43 -1.65 -10.15 5.83
C LEU A 43 -0.98 -9.38 4.68
N ILE A 44 0.31 -9.57 4.42
CA ILE A 44 1.03 -8.91 3.32
C ILE A 44 0.37 -9.15 1.95
N PRO A 45 0.03 -10.38 1.52
CA PRO A 45 -0.61 -10.58 0.22
C PRO A 45 -1.96 -9.86 0.10
N GLU A 46 -2.77 -9.84 1.17
CA GLU A 46 -4.05 -9.13 1.19
C GLU A 46 -3.86 -7.61 1.13
N PHE A 47 -2.83 -7.09 1.81
CA PHE A 47 -2.45 -5.68 1.78
C PHE A 47 -2.01 -5.24 0.37
N VAL A 48 -1.18 -6.03 -0.31
CA VAL A 48 -0.73 -5.75 -1.69
C VAL A 48 -1.91 -5.77 -2.67
N ALA A 49 -2.84 -6.73 -2.52
CA ALA A 49 -4.05 -6.79 -3.32
C ALA A 49 -4.90 -5.52 -3.13
N LYS A 50 -5.10 -5.07 -1.89
CA LYS A 50 -5.81 -3.82 -1.59
C LYS A 50 -5.13 -2.59 -2.19
N LEU A 51 -3.82 -2.44 -2.04
CA LEU A 51 -3.07 -1.33 -2.66
C LEU A 51 -3.19 -1.34 -4.18
N THR A 52 -3.10 -2.52 -4.79
CA THR A 52 -3.28 -2.67 -6.24
C THR A 52 -4.69 -2.23 -6.64
N GLN A 53 -5.73 -2.58 -5.88
CA GLN A 53 -7.10 -2.13 -6.15
C GLN A 53 -7.27 -0.61 -5.99
N LEU A 54 -6.67 -0.01 -4.97
CA LEU A 54 -6.71 1.45 -4.73
C LEU A 54 -5.99 2.21 -5.84
N THR A 55 -4.82 1.74 -6.28
CA THR A 55 -4.07 2.37 -7.38
C THR A 55 -4.76 2.14 -8.73
N SER A 56 -5.33 0.95 -8.97
CA SER A 56 -6.02 0.63 -10.23
C SER A 56 -7.36 1.34 -10.36
N ALA A 57 -7.93 1.82 -9.26
CA ALA A 57 -9.13 2.66 -9.26
C ALA A 57 -8.88 4.09 -9.73
N THR A 58 -7.63 4.46 -10.06
CA THR A 58 -7.35 5.66 -10.86
C THR A 58 -7.50 5.27 -12.33
N PRO A 59 -8.66 5.50 -12.97
CA PRO A 59 -8.77 5.28 -14.40
C PRO A 59 -7.74 6.17 -15.06
N VAL A 60 -6.78 5.55 -15.73
CA VAL A 60 -6.00 6.22 -16.75
C VAL A 60 -7.00 6.82 -17.73
N LEU A 61 -7.21 8.12 -17.63
CA LEU A 61 -7.90 8.94 -18.62
C LEU A 61 -6.98 9.06 -19.85
N ALA A 62 -6.59 7.91 -20.41
CA ALA A 62 -5.62 7.77 -21.47
C ALA A 62 -6.24 7.00 -22.64
N GLU A 63 -7.37 7.51 -23.15
CA GLU A 63 -7.76 7.30 -24.55
C GLU A 63 -8.55 8.51 -25.07
N HIS A 64 -7.99 9.71 -24.87
CA HIS A 64 -8.31 10.84 -25.74
C HIS A 64 -7.36 10.79 -26.95
N GLN A 65 -7.96 10.68 -28.14
CA GLN A 65 -7.39 10.80 -29.49
C GLN A 65 -6.70 9.57 -30.10
N SER A 66 -7.49 8.75 -30.81
CA SER A 66 -7.14 8.37 -32.19
C SER A 66 -8.12 9.03 -33.16
N ILE A 67 -7.68 10.21 -33.59
CA ILE A 67 -8.02 10.98 -34.79
C ILE A 67 -8.02 10.15 -36.09
N ALA A 68 -9.05 10.39 -36.90
CA ALA A 68 -9.11 10.38 -38.38
C ALA A 68 -8.65 9.15 -39.19
N ALA A 69 -9.62 8.49 -39.85
CA ALA A 69 -9.52 7.97 -41.21
C ALA A 69 -10.90 7.98 -41.87
#